data_AF-A0AAC9QUL9-F1
#
_entry.id   AF-A0AAC9QUL9-F1
#
_cell.length_a   1.000
_cell.length_b   1.000
_cell.length_c   1.000
_cell.angle_alpha   90.00
_cell.angle_beta   90.00
_cell.angle_gamma   90.00
#
_symmetry.space_group_name_H-M   'P 1'
#
loop_
_entity.id
_entity.type
_entity.pdbx_description
1 polymer ?
#
loop_
_entity_poly.entity_id
_entity_poly.type
_entity_poly.pdbx_seq_one_letter_code
_entity_poly.pdbx_strand_id
1 'polypeptide(L)'
;MLYRQATTSELIHSCSFITVSKGGAGDPPVVMSAYDAETAAALWDSRRKKIKSGLTIVDVDPKTREPTQINLYTNSAIIEISRNGNTWDADYKPHKQGRPLMEPMVYRPSLDRPFGKSRVSRAVMSITDSAIRTAVRTEVSSEFFTKPAKGIFWGQIRSSLRKISKWEGVHRKYLRGIEGRGRGYSRVLGNCPRLPCSHTWIHAKIWPPNLPEKQAFRYHRWA
;
A
#
# COMPACT_ATOMS: atom_id res chain seq x y z
N MET A 1 -16.41 14.99 -10.57
CA MET A 1 -15.76 13.70 -10.88
C MET A 1 -15.06 13.08 -9.66
N LEU A 2 -14.42 13.87 -8.79
CA LEU A 2 -13.69 13.42 -7.59
C LEU A 2 -14.39 12.32 -6.77
N TYR A 3 -15.69 12.48 -6.50
CA TYR A 3 -16.47 11.51 -5.72
C TYR A 3 -16.50 10.10 -6.33
N ARG A 4 -16.67 9.99 -7.66
CA ARG A 4 -16.70 8.66 -8.33
C ARG A 4 -15.34 7.97 -8.26
N GLN A 5 -14.24 8.73 -8.37
CA GLN A 5 -12.89 8.19 -8.24
C GLN A 5 -12.65 7.71 -6.80
N ALA A 6 -12.98 8.54 -5.81
CA ALA A 6 -12.89 8.19 -4.40
C ALA A 6 -13.73 6.94 -4.05
N THR A 7 -14.92 6.80 -4.64
CA THR A 7 -15.79 5.63 -4.43
C THR A 7 -15.12 4.36 -4.96
N THR A 8 -14.52 4.41 -6.14
CA THR A 8 -13.79 3.27 -6.70
C THR A 8 -12.61 2.87 -5.81
N SER A 9 -11.81 3.83 -5.36
CA SER A 9 -10.70 3.59 -4.42
C SER A 9 -11.17 3.01 -3.09
N GLU A 10 -12.25 3.54 -2.50
CA GLU A 10 -12.86 3.02 -1.27
C GLU A 10 -13.24 1.54 -1.41
N LEU A 11 -13.86 1.16 -2.54
CA LEU A 11 -14.26 -0.22 -2.77
C LEU A 11 -13.08 -1.18 -2.92
N ILE A 12 -11.96 -0.70 -3.48
CA ILE A 12 -10.73 -1.49 -3.68
C ILE A 12 -9.96 -1.60 -2.36
N HIS A 13 -9.69 -0.47 -1.70
CA HIS A 13 -8.77 -0.36 -0.57
C HIS A 13 -9.45 -0.33 0.80
N SER A 14 -10.78 -0.49 0.88
CA SER A 14 -11.64 -0.35 2.08
C SER A 14 -11.90 1.08 2.55
N CYS A 15 -10.95 1.98 2.34
CA CYS A 15 -11.13 3.40 2.62
C CYS A 15 -10.48 4.26 1.53
N SER A 16 -10.97 5.47 1.41
CA SER A 16 -10.32 6.58 0.71
C SER A 16 -10.38 7.81 1.61
N PHE A 17 -9.55 8.81 1.36
CA PHE A 17 -9.51 10.00 2.19
C PHE A 17 -9.79 11.23 1.38
N ILE A 18 -10.63 12.11 1.90
CA ILE A 18 -10.88 13.43 1.33
C ILE A 18 -10.25 14.44 2.26
N THR A 19 -9.38 15.28 1.71
CA THR A 19 -8.75 16.37 2.46
C THR A 19 -9.20 17.72 1.93
N VAL A 20 -9.10 18.71 2.80
CA VAL A 20 -9.40 20.10 2.49
C VAL A 20 -8.13 20.92 2.73
N SER A 21 -7.66 21.60 1.70
CA SER A 21 -6.55 22.54 1.78
C SER A 21 -6.98 23.92 1.30
N LYS A 22 -6.20 24.94 1.67
CA LYS A 22 -6.38 26.29 1.16
C LYS A 22 -5.81 26.34 -0.26
N GLY A 23 -6.57 26.91 -1.20
CA GLY A 23 -6.09 27.10 -2.57
C GLY A 23 -4.98 28.15 -2.66
N GLY A 24 -4.11 27.97 -3.66
CA GLY A 24 -3.06 28.92 -4.00
C GLY A 24 -3.57 30.15 -4.76
N ALA A 25 -2.65 30.99 -5.23
CA ALA A 25 -3.01 32.14 -6.06
C ALA A 25 -3.56 31.68 -7.42
N GLY A 26 -4.82 32.00 -7.72
CA GLY A 26 -5.52 31.61 -8.95
C GLY A 26 -6.44 30.39 -8.80
N ASP A 27 -6.36 29.67 -7.69
CA ASP A 27 -7.25 28.57 -7.34
C ASP A 27 -8.46 29.03 -6.53
N PRO A 28 -9.55 28.24 -6.47
CA PRO A 28 -10.63 28.50 -5.52
C PRO A 28 -10.07 28.55 -4.08
N PRO A 29 -10.67 29.36 -3.19
CA PRO A 29 -10.14 29.58 -1.84
C PRO A 29 -9.99 28.29 -1.03
N VAL A 30 -10.73 27.25 -1.39
CA VAL A 30 -10.71 25.92 -0.78
C VAL A 30 -10.59 24.87 -1.89
N VAL A 31 -9.61 23.99 -1.76
CA VAL A 31 -9.39 22.86 -2.66
C VAL A 31 -9.69 21.57 -1.91
N MET A 32 -10.47 20.69 -2.54
CA MET A 32 -10.75 19.34 -2.04
C MET A 32 -9.98 18.34 -2.87
N SER A 33 -9.18 17.52 -2.20
CA SER A 33 -8.38 16.48 -2.82
C SER A 33 -8.79 15.12 -2.28
N ALA A 34 -8.84 14.12 -3.15
CA ALA A 34 -9.11 12.73 -2.76
C ALA A 34 -7.81 11.91 -2.90
N TYR A 35 -7.55 11.08 -1.89
CA TYR A 35 -6.37 10.23 -1.81
C TYR A 35 -6.80 8.78 -1.60
N ASP A 36 -6.07 7.88 -2.22
CA ASP A 36 -6.20 6.45 -1.97
C ASP A 36 -5.48 6.02 -0.69
N ALA A 37 -5.81 4.86 -0.14
CA ALA A 37 -5.18 4.30 1.05
C ALA A 37 -3.71 3.90 0.85
N GLU A 38 -3.21 3.85 -0.39
CA GLU A 38 -1.78 3.66 -0.67
C GLU A 38 -0.97 4.93 -0.43
N THR A 39 -1.58 6.08 -0.67
CA THR A 39 -0.93 7.39 -0.64
C THR A 39 -1.27 8.15 0.65
N ALA A 40 -2.17 7.61 1.48
CA ALA A 40 -2.66 8.24 2.68
C ALA A 40 -2.85 7.26 3.84
N ALA A 41 -2.63 7.74 5.05
CA ALA A 41 -2.79 6.99 6.28
C ALA A 41 -3.48 7.85 7.36
N ALA A 42 -4.24 7.22 8.23
CA ALA A 42 -4.94 7.91 9.32
C ALA A 42 -4.88 7.13 10.63
N LEU A 43 -4.78 7.87 11.73
CA LEU A 43 -4.91 7.36 13.08
C LEU A 43 -6.37 7.51 13.54
N TRP A 44 -6.97 6.42 13.98
CA TRP A 44 -8.36 6.39 14.45
C TRP A 44 -8.44 6.61 15.97
N ASP A 45 -9.37 7.46 16.43
CA ASP A 45 -9.74 7.58 17.84
C ASP A 45 -11.03 6.78 18.10
N SER A 46 -10.90 5.64 18.78
CA SER A 46 -12.03 4.75 19.10
C SER A 46 -13.04 5.38 20.04
N ARG A 47 -12.63 6.30 20.92
CA ARG A 47 -13.53 6.96 21.89
C ARG A 47 -14.41 7.98 21.17
N ARG A 48 -13.80 8.79 20.30
CA ARG A 48 -14.50 9.85 19.56
C ARG A 48 -15.14 9.36 18.27
N LYS A 49 -14.83 8.13 17.84
CA LYS A 49 -15.24 7.52 16.57
C LYS A 49 -14.92 8.41 15.36
N LYS A 50 -13.74 9.02 15.36
CA LYS A 50 -13.27 9.98 14.36
C LYS A 50 -11.77 9.81 14.10
N ILE A 51 -11.27 10.36 12.98
CA ILE A 51 -9.82 10.47 12.76
C ILE A 51 -9.20 11.42 13.79
N LYS A 52 -8.11 10.98 14.42
CA LYS A 52 -7.28 11.77 15.34
C LYS A 52 -6.26 12.61 14.60
N SER A 53 -5.59 12.00 13.63
CA SER A 53 -4.58 12.63 12.78
C SER A 53 -4.45 11.83 11.49
N GLY A 54 -3.99 12.46 10.42
CA GLY A 54 -3.78 11.77 9.14
C GLY A 54 -2.56 12.30 8.40
N LEU A 55 -2.10 11.53 7.44
CA LEU A 55 -0.94 11.79 6.60
C LEU A 55 -1.33 11.53 5.16
N THR A 56 -0.94 12.40 4.25
CA THR A 56 -1.07 12.16 2.81
C THR A 56 0.23 12.49 2.10
N ILE A 57 0.61 11.67 1.14
CA ILE A 57 1.68 11.98 0.20
C ILE A 57 1.03 12.78 -0.93
N VAL A 58 1.46 14.03 -1.12
CA VAL A 58 0.88 14.94 -2.12
C VAL A 58 1.58 14.76 -3.46
N ASP A 59 2.91 14.64 -3.43
CA ASP A 59 3.73 14.55 -4.62
C ASP A 59 4.84 13.51 -4.44
N VAL A 60 5.17 12.85 -5.54
CA VAL A 60 6.17 11.78 -5.63
C VAL A 60 7.02 12.05 -6.86
N ASP A 61 8.34 12.06 -6.69
CA ASP A 61 9.26 12.25 -7.82
C ASP A 61 9.07 11.10 -8.84
N PRO A 62 8.74 11.42 -10.12
CA PRO A 62 8.49 10.40 -11.14
C PRO A 62 9.70 9.50 -11.43
N LYS A 63 10.92 9.96 -11.16
CA LYS A 63 12.15 9.19 -11.46
C LYS A 63 12.52 8.23 -10.33
N THR A 64 12.61 8.74 -9.11
CA THR A 64 13.05 7.97 -7.94
C THR A 64 11.91 7.25 -7.22
N ARG A 65 10.65 7.65 -7.48
CA ARG A 65 9.46 7.22 -6.74
C ARG A 65 9.52 7.52 -5.24
N GLU A 66 10.36 8.47 -4.84
CA GLU A 66 10.43 8.95 -3.46
C GLU A 66 9.41 10.08 -3.26
N PRO A 67 8.76 10.17 -2.08
CA PRO A 67 7.83 11.25 -1.80
C PRO A 67 8.57 12.59 -1.72
N THR A 68 8.06 13.59 -2.41
CA THR A 68 8.60 14.96 -2.45
C THR A 68 7.85 15.87 -1.48
N GLN A 69 6.53 15.69 -1.39
CA GLN A 69 5.67 16.50 -0.53
C GLN A 69 4.69 15.62 0.25
N ILE A 70 4.59 15.88 1.54
CA ILE A 70 3.78 15.13 2.49
C ILE A 70 3.01 16.12 3.36
N ASN A 71 1.71 15.91 3.53
CA ASN A 71 0.89 16.73 4.43
C ASN A 71 0.47 15.91 5.65
N LEU A 72 0.72 16.46 6.84
CA LEU A 72 0.22 15.92 8.10
C LEU A 72 -0.97 16.75 8.58
N TYR A 73 -2.10 16.09 8.76
CA TYR A 73 -3.34 16.66 9.25
C TYR A 73 -3.47 16.38 10.75
N THR A 74 -3.34 17.43 11.56
CA THR A 74 -3.58 17.39 12.99
C THR A 74 -4.88 18.14 13.33
N ASN A 75 -5.32 18.06 14.59
CA ASN A 75 -6.52 18.76 15.06
C ASN A 75 -6.43 20.30 15.00
N SER A 76 -5.21 20.83 15.06
CA SER A 76 -4.92 22.26 15.23
C SER A 76 -4.15 22.87 14.06
N ALA A 77 -3.47 22.06 13.25
CA ALA A 77 -2.63 22.52 12.16
C ALA A 77 -2.56 21.48 11.04
N ILE A 78 -2.43 21.97 9.81
CA ILE A 78 -1.87 21.21 8.69
C ILE A 78 -0.38 21.51 8.69
N ILE A 79 0.44 20.47 8.69
CA ILE A 79 1.89 20.59 8.55
C ILE A 79 2.24 20.11 7.14
N GLU A 80 2.69 21.03 6.29
CA GLU A 80 3.14 20.73 4.94
C GLU A 80 4.64 20.48 4.99
N ILE A 81 5.03 19.25 4.71
CA ILE A 81 6.42 18.81 4.74
C ILE A 81 6.88 18.69 3.30
N SER A 82 7.85 19.52 2.90
CA SER A 82 8.40 19.52 1.55
C SER A 82 9.87 19.11 1.59
N ARG A 83 10.29 18.37 0.56
CA ARG A 83 11.69 17.98 0.41
C ARG A 83 12.39 18.97 -0.50
N ASN A 84 13.44 19.60 0.01
CA ASN A 84 14.33 20.44 -0.76
C ASN A 84 15.73 19.79 -0.80
N GLY A 85 15.97 19.00 -1.85
CA GLY A 85 17.19 18.18 -1.98
C GLY A 85 17.28 17.08 -0.89
N ASN A 86 18.26 17.21 -0.01
CA ASN A 86 18.46 16.27 1.11
C ASN A 86 17.83 16.72 2.43
N THR A 87 17.21 17.90 2.46
CA THR A 87 16.62 18.48 3.67
C THR A 87 15.10 18.46 3.58
N TRP A 88 14.45 18.21 4.70
CA TRP A 88 13.00 18.30 4.85
C TRP A 88 12.65 19.60 5.57
N ASP A 89 11.81 20.41 4.95
CA ASP A 89 11.26 21.63 5.52
C ASP A 89 9.80 21.42 5.90
N ALA A 90 9.36 22.01 7.01
CA ALA A 90 8.03 21.83 7.55
C ALA A 90 7.34 23.18 7.80
N ASP A 91 6.34 23.48 6.99
CA ASP A 91 5.50 24.68 7.14
C ASP A 91 4.24 24.36 7.94
N TYR A 92 3.94 25.20 8.93
CA TYR A 92 2.84 25.01 9.86
C TYR A 92 1.69 25.96 9.51
N LYS A 93 0.57 25.40 9.07
CA LYS A 93 -0.66 26.14 8.75
C LYS A 93 -1.72 25.87 9.84
N PRO A 94 -1.79 26.70 10.90
CA PRO A 94 -2.76 26.52 11.96
C PRO A 94 -4.19 26.79 11.47
N HIS A 95 -5.16 26.02 11.98
CA HIS A 95 -6.58 26.19 11.69
C HIS A 95 -7.42 26.04 12.96
N LYS A 96 -8.58 26.70 13.00
CA LYS A 96 -9.47 26.78 14.19
C LYS A 96 -10.62 25.77 14.18
N GLN A 97 -10.56 24.72 13.36
CA GLN A 97 -11.70 23.81 13.19
C GLN A 97 -11.83 22.76 14.29
N GLY A 98 -10.78 22.53 15.08
CA GLY A 98 -10.83 21.59 16.21
C GLY A 98 -11.11 20.13 15.78
N ARG A 99 -10.82 19.80 14.51
CA ARG A 99 -10.81 18.46 13.92
C ARG A 99 -9.81 18.43 12.77
N PRO A 100 -9.14 17.30 12.49
CA PRO A 100 -8.28 17.17 11.31
C PRO A 100 -9.04 17.47 10.02
N LEU A 101 -8.38 18.15 9.07
CA LEU A 101 -8.92 18.49 7.75
C LEU A 101 -8.88 17.31 6.75
N MET A 102 -9.11 16.11 7.25
CA MET A 102 -9.07 14.86 6.52
C MET A 102 -10.19 13.96 7.05
N GLU A 103 -11.07 13.53 6.15
CA GLU A 103 -12.19 12.65 6.47
C GLU A 103 -12.07 11.34 5.67
N PRO A 104 -12.29 10.17 6.30
CA PRO A 104 -12.25 8.91 5.60
C PRO A 104 -13.63 8.62 4.97
N MET A 105 -13.65 8.27 3.70
CA MET A 105 -14.75 7.56 3.09
C MET A 105 -14.51 6.07 3.28
N VAL A 106 -15.44 5.35 3.93
CA VAL A 106 -15.19 3.98 4.42
C VAL A 106 -16.26 3.00 3.95
N TYR A 107 -15.82 1.87 3.39
CA TYR A 107 -16.72 0.80 2.96
C TYR A 107 -16.93 -0.24 4.07
N ARG A 108 -18.19 -0.42 4.49
CA ARG A 108 -18.60 -1.41 5.51
C ARG A 108 -17.74 -1.37 6.79
N PRO A 109 -17.75 -0.25 7.54
CA PRO A 109 -17.08 -0.17 8.84
C PRO A 109 -17.67 -1.19 9.81
N SER A 110 -16.80 -1.77 10.65
CA SER A 110 -17.19 -2.64 11.75
C SER A 110 -16.49 -2.18 13.02
N LEU A 111 -17.02 -2.52 14.21
CA LEU A 111 -16.42 -2.06 15.48
C LEU A 111 -14.97 -2.50 15.65
N ASP A 112 -14.62 -3.69 15.15
CA ASP A 112 -13.26 -4.24 15.15
C ASP A 112 -12.36 -3.58 14.08
N ARG A 113 -12.94 -3.07 13.00
CA ARG A 113 -12.20 -2.48 11.87
C ARG A 113 -12.85 -1.16 11.42
N PRO A 114 -12.40 -0.01 11.99
CA PRO A 114 -13.03 1.28 11.76
C PRO A 114 -12.86 1.81 10.34
N PHE A 115 -11.76 1.45 9.65
CA PHE A 115 -11.52 1.75 8.24
C PHE A 115 -12.18 0.75 7.27
N GLY A 116 -13.09 -0.08 7.76
CA GLY A 116 -13.92 -0.92 6.89
C GLY A 116 -13.20 -2.12 6.28
N LYS A 117 -13.82 -2.72 5.28
CA LYS A 117 -13.33 -3.93 4.58
C LYS A 117 -13.40 -3.69 3.08
N SER A 118 -12.46 -4.24 2.32
CA SER A 118 -12.51 -4.13 0.85
C SER A 118 -13.73 -4.87 0.31
N ARG A 119 -14.29 -4.39 -0.80
CA ARG A 119 -15.32 -5.12 -1.54
C ARG A 119 -14.72 -6.33 -2.27
N VAL A 120 -13.45 -6.26 -2.65
CA VAL A 120 -12.70 -7.40 -3.21
C VAL A 120 -12.24 -8.28 -2.04
N SER A 121 -13.08 -9.25 -1.69
CA SER A 121 -12.81 -10.14 -0.57
C SER A 121 -11.71 -11.17 -0.89
N ARG A 122 -11.07 -11.70 0.15
CA ARG A 122 -10.08 -12.79 0.01
C ARG A 122 -10.66 -14.04 -0.68
N ALA A 123 -11.95 -14.32 -0.48
CA ALA A 123 -12.63 -15.43 -1.13
C ALA A 123 -12.71 -15.21 -2.66
N VAL A 124 -13.08 -14.00 -3.09
CA VAL A 124 -13.11 -13.64 -4.52
C VAL A 124 -11.71 -13.75 -5.11
N MET A 125 -10.70 -13.16 -4.46
CA MET A 125 -9.30 -13.25 -4.92
C MET A 125 -8.83 -14.71 -5.03
N SER A 126 -9.19 -15.56 -4.07
CA SER A 126 -8.82 -16.98 -4.07
C SER A 126 -9.45 -17.75 -5.22
N ILE A 127 -10.73 -17.49 -5.52
CA ILE A 127 -11.43 -18.12 -6.64
C ILE A 127 -10.82 -17.66 -7.96
N THR A 128 -10.56 -16.36 -8.11
CA THR A 128 -9.92 -15.81 -9.31
C THR A 128 -8.50 -16.36 -9.51
N ASP A 129 -7.67 -16.43 -8.46
CA ASP A 129 -6.33 -17.02 -8.54
C ASP A 129 -6.38 -18.50 -8.94
N SER A 130 -7.35 -19.25 -8.42
CA SER A 130 -7.56 -20.66 -8.77
C SER A 130 -8.00 -20.84 -10.22
N ALA A 131 -8.86 -19.95 -10.72
CA ALA A 131 -9.30 -19.95 -12.12
C ALA A 131 -8.13 -19.62 -13.06
N ILE A 132 -7.35 -18.58 -12.76
CA ILE A 132 -6.16 -18.19 -13.54
C ILE A 132 -5.14 -19.33 -13.56
N ARG A 133 -4.85 -19.94 -12.39
CA ARG A 133 -3.92 -21.08 -12.28
C ARG A 133 -4.40 -22.27 -13.11
N THR A 134 -5.69 -22.55 -13.10
CA THR A 134 -6.28 -23.63 -13.90
C THR A 134 -6.18 -23.33 -15.39
N ALA A 135 -6.51 -22.11 -15.82
CA ALA A 135 -6.41 -21.70 -17.21
C ALA A 135 -4.97 -21.85 -17.74
N VAL A 136 -3.99 -21.32 -17.00
CA VAL A 136 -2.55 -21.46 -17.36
C VAL A 136 -2.13 -22.93 -17.41
N ARG A 137 -2.59 -23.78 -16.49
CA ARG A 137 -2.29 -25.21 -16.50
C ARG A 137 -2.91 -25.93 -17.71
N THR A 138 -4.11 -25.56 -18.11
CA THR A 138 -4.81 -26.13 -19.27
C THR A 138 -4.12 -25.74 -20.57
N GLU A 139 -3.77 -24.45 -20.73
CA GLU A 139 -3.01 -23.97 -21.90
C GLU A 139 -1.69 -24.72 -22.03
N VAL A 140 -0.90 -24.78 -20.97
CA VAL A 140 0.37 -25.51 -20.95
C VAL A 140 0.18 -26.99 -21.29
N SER A 141 -0.84 -27.65 -20.71
CA SER A 141 -1.13 -29.06 -21.02
C SER A 141 -1.52 -29.24 -22.50
N SER A 142 -2.33 -28.34 -23.05
CA SER A 142 -2.75 -28.39 -24.46
C SER A 142 -1.58 -28.23 -25.43
N GLU A 143 -0.60 -27.39 -25.09
CA GLU A 143 0.65 -27.25 -25.86
C GLU A 143 1.50 -28.53 -25.80
N PHE A 144 1.53 -29.21 -24.65
CA PHE A 144 2.21 -30.50 -24.52
C PHE A 144 1.52 -31.62 -25.33
N PHE A 145 0.19 -31.65 -25.37
CA PHE A 145 -0.55 -32.66 -26.13
C PHE A 145 -0.51 -32.44 -27.65
N THR A 146 -0.46 -31.18 -28.10
CA THR A 146 -0.42 -30.85 -29.55
C THR A 146 0.95 -31.08 -30.19
N LYS A 147 2.01 -31.27 -29.41
CA LYS A 147 3.32 -31.73 -29.89
C LYS A 147 3.41 -33.25 -29.74
N PRO A 148 3.18 -34.05 -30.81
CA PRO A 148 3.20 -35.50 -30.68
C PRO A 148 4.60 -35.94 -30.26
N ALA A 149 4.70 -36.53 -29.07
CA ALA A 149 5.91 -37.18 -28.58
C ALA A 149 6.22 -38.40 -29.46
N LYS A 150 6.89 -38.19 -30.59
CA LYS A 150 7.55 -39.26 -31.34
C LYS A 150 8.88 -39.56 -30.64
N GLY A 151 9.15 -40.84 -30.39
CA GLY A 151 10.18 -41.39 -29.51
C GLY A 151 11.66 -41.05 -29.75
N ILE A 152 11.99 -39.91 -30.37
CA ILE A 152 13.36 -39.41 -30.58
C ILE A 152 13.78 -38.45 -29.43
N PHE A 153 12.84 -37.99 -28.61
CA PHE A 153 13.09 -36.95 -27.60
C PHE A 153 13.89 -37.40 -26.37
N TRP A 154 13.88 -38.70 -26.02
CA TRP A 154 14.62 -39.22 -24.86
C TRP A 154 16.16 -39.14 -25.01
N GLY A 155 16.70 -39.14 -26.23
CA GLY A 155 18.12 -38.90 -26.49
C GLY A 155 18.53 -37.42 -26.35
N GLN A 156 17.63 -36.50 -26.69
CA GLN A 156 17.87 -35.05 -26.60
C GLN A 156 17.58 -34.45 -25.21
N ILE A 157 16.77 -35.09 -24.37
CA ILE A 157 16.54 -34.65 -22.98
C ILE A 157 17.83 -34.75 -22.15
N ARG A 158 18.69 -35.76 -22.39
CA ARG A 158 19.95 -35.92 -21.64
C ARG A 158 20.97 -34.82 -21.97
N SER A 159 21.00 -34.33 -23.21
CA SER A 159 21.85 -33.18 -23.60
C SER A 159 21.19 -31.82 -23.34
N SER A 160 19.86 -31.77 -23.28
CA SER A 160 19.09 -30.56 -22.94
C SER A 160 18.99 -30.31 -21.43
N LEU A 161 19.10 -31.34 -20.57
CA LEU A 161 19.32 -31.19 -19.13
C LEU A 161 20.63 -30.47 -18.81
N ARG A 162 21.65 -30.61 -19.66
CA ARG A 162 22.89 -29.81 -19.59
C ARG A 162 22.72 -28.36 -20.05
N LYS A 163 21.66 -28.05 -20.82
CA LYS A 163 21.24 -26.66 -21.12
C LYS A 163 20.25 -26.11 -20.09
N ILE A 164 19.59 -26.95 -19.29
CA ILE A 164 18.71 -26.52 -18.19
C ILE A 164 19.50 -25.82 -17.08
N SER A 165 20.78 -26.15 -16.85
CA SER A 165 21.64 -25.35 -15.95
C SER A 165 21.92 -23.93 -16.48
N LYS A 166 21.90 -23.74 -17.81
CA LYS A 166 21.99 -22.41 -18.46
C LYS A 166 20.65 -21.65 -18.38
N TRP A 167 19.53 -22.38 -18.38
CA TRP A 167 18.17 -21.84 -18.23
C TRP A 167 17.73 -21.68 -16.78
N GLU A 168 18.40 -22.27 -15.78
CA GLU A 168 18.23 -21.90 -14.37
C GLU A 168 18.62 -20.43 -14.16
N GLY A 169 19.61 -19.91 -14.91
CA GLY A 169 19.95 -18.49 -14.92
C GLY A 169 18.88 -17.60 -15.55
N VAL A 170 18.17 -18.09 -16.57
CA VAL A 170 17.12 -17.33 -17.28
C VAL A 170 15.76 -17.45 -16.59
N HIS A 171 15.43 -18.60 -16.00
CA HIS A 171 14.27 -18.78 -15.13
C HIS A 171 14.44 -17.98 -13.83
N ARG A 172 15.67 -17.90 -13.28
CA ARG A 172 16.01 -16.97 -12.19
C ARG A 172 15.93 -15.49 -12.63
N LYS A 173 16.19 -15.17 -13.90
CA LYS A 173 16.06 -13.80 -14.46
C LYS A 173 14.62 -13.42 -14.84
N TYR A 174 13.79 -14.38 -15.25
CA TYR A 174 12.36 -14.20 -15.52
C TYR A 174 11.56 -14.21 -14.22
N LEU A 175 11.86 -15.07 -13.25
CA LEU A 175 11.32 -14.97 -11.90
C LEU A 175 11.78 -13.66 -11.25
N ARG A 176 13.05 -13.23 -11.36
CA ARG A 176 13.47 -11.87 -10.94
C ARG A 176 12.84 -10.73 -11.75
N GLY A 177 12.42 -10.98 -12.99
CA GLY A 177 11.76 -10.01 -13.87
C GLY A 177 10.26 -9.88 -13.60
N ILE A 178 9.62 -10.96 -13.14
CA ILE A 178 8.25 -10.99 -12.63
C ILE A 178 8.23 -10.46 -11.18
N GLU A 179 9.26 -10.75 -10.39
CA GLU A 179 9.58 -10.15 -9.08
C GLU A 179 10.11 -8.70 -9.21
N GLY A 180 10.38 -8.25 -10.45
CA GLY A 180 10.70 -6.88 -10.83
C GLY A 180 9.52 -6.10 -11.42
N ARG A 181 8.46 -6.78 -11.89
CA ARG A 181 7.17 -6.18 -12.25
C ARG A 181 6.09 -6.33 -11.17
N GLY A 182 6.36 -7.14 -10.14
CA GLY A 182 5.54 -7.33 -8.94
C GLY A 182 6.13 -6.73 -7.67
N ARG A 183 7.04 -5.75 -7.77
CA ARG A 183 7.54 -5.00 -6.60
C ARG A 183 6.71 -3.75 -6.34
N GLY A 184 5.54 -4.03 -5.77
CA GLY A 184 4.82 -3.19 -4.81
C GLY A 184 4.35 -3.99 -3.58
N TYR A 185 4.82 -5.22 -3.37
CA TYR A 185 4.47 -6.03 -2.19
C TYR A 185 5.61 -6.99 -1.82
N SER A 186 6.47 -6.61 -0.87
CA SER A 186 7.42 -7.52 -0.23
C SER A 186 6.71 -8.28 0.90
N ARG A 187 6.50 -9.59 0.70
CA ARG A 187 6.09 -10.51 1.75
C ARG A 187 7.37 -11.06 2.42
N VAL A 188 7.72 -10.52 3.57
CA VAL A 188 8.68 -11.15 4.49
C VAL A 188 7.98 -12.38 5.09
N LEU A 189 8.23 -13.56 4.51
CA LEU A 189 7.96 -14.84 5.17
C LEU A 189 9.11 -15.09 6.16
N GLY A 190 9.01 -14.46 7.33
CA GLY A 190 9.61 -14.99 8.55
C GLY A 190 8.69 -16.09 9.05
N ASN A 191 9.23 -17.30 9.11
CA ASN A 191 8.59 -18.44 9.76
C ASN A 191 8.21 -18.02 11.20
N CYS A 192 6.92 -18.05 11.57
CA CYS A 192 6.52 -17.96 12.97
C CYS A 192 5.35 -18.93 13.22
N PRO A 193 5.47 -19.88 14.16
CA PRO A 193 4.44 -20.87 14.42
C PRO A 193 3.18 -20.23 15.00
N ARG A 194 2.03 -20.88 14.79
CA ARG A 194 0.73 -20.58 15.41
C ARG A 194 0.85 -20.10 16.86
N LEU A 195 0.44 -18.87 17.17
CA LEU A 195 -0.18 -18.47 18.44
C LEU A 195 -1.13 -17.26 18.23
N PRO A 196 -2.12 -17.05 19.11
CA PRO A 196 -3.38 -16.34 18.81
C PRO A 196 -3.35 -14.83 19.09
N CYS A 197 -4.27 -14.13 18.42
CA CYS A 197 -4.89 -12.84 18.75
C CYS A 197 -4.22 -11.95 19.81
N SER A 198 -3.64 -10.82 19.36
CA SER A 198 -3.94 -9.44 19.80
C SER A 198 -2.73 -8.54 19.48
N HIS A 199 -3.01 -7.35 18.94
CA HIS A 199 -2.04 -6.27 18.68
C HIS A 199 -0.87 -6.57 17.72
N THR A 200 -0.89 -5.95 16.54
CA THR A 200 0.36 -5.70 15.80
C THR A 200 0.28 -4.33 15.14
N TRP A 201 1.02 -3.39 15.73
CA TRP A 201 1.26 -2.05 15.22
C TRP A 201 2.32 -2.08 14.12
N ILE A 202 2.10 -1.33 13.03
CA ILE A 202 3.12 -1.11 12.00
C ILE A 202 4.04 0.01 12.51
N HIS A 203 5.29 -0.33 12.85
CA HIS A 203 6.34 0.67 13.05
C HIS A 203 6.84 1.16 11.69
N ALA A 204 6.39 2.33 11.25
CA ALA A 204 7.04 3.09 10.18
C ALA A 204 8.20 3.89 10.81
N LYS A 205 9.43 3.41 10.59
CA LYS A 205 10.65 4.11 11.02
C LYS A 205 11.00 5.18 9.98
N ILE A 206 10.31 6.32 10.05
CA ILE A 206 10.61 7.53 9.29
C ILE A 206 10.79 8.65 10.33
N TRP A 207 12.00 8.77 10.87
CA TRP A 207 12.35 9.87 11.77
C TRP A 207 13.83 10.19 11.60
N PRO A 208 14.23 11.45 11.34
CA PRO A 208 15.63 11.85 11.28
C PRO A 208 16.27 11.82 12.68
N PRO A 209 17.59 11.59 12.80
CA PRO A 209 18.24 11.23 14.05
C PRO A 209 18.39 12.37 15.10
N ASN A 210 18.01 13.62 14.82
CA ASN A 210 18.43 14.78 15.62
C ASN A 210 17.29 15.70 16.11
N LEU A 211 16.42 15.22 17.00
CA LEU A 211 15.63 16.12 17.87
C LEU A 211 15.78 15.70 19.35
N PRO A 212 15.79 16.68 20.28
CA PRO A 212 16.08 16.46 21.69
C PRO A 212 15.01 15.62 22.39
N GLU A 213 15.49 14.71 23.23
CA GLU A 213 14.88 13.54 23.89
C GLU A 213 13.67 13.80 24.82
N LYS A 214 13.03 14.98 24.79
CA LYS A 214 12.07 15.41 25.83
C LYS A 214 10.58 15.26 25.50
N GLN A 215 10.18 14.45 24.51
CA GLN A 215 8.77 14.10 24.28
C GLN A 215 8.51 12.61 24.02
N ALA A 216 9.18 11.74 24.77
CA ALA A 216 8.78 10.34 24.88
C ALA A 216 7.48 10.23 25.71
N PHE A 217 6.33 10.15 25.04
CA PHE A 217 5.06 9.77 25.68
C PHE A 217 5.16 8.33 26.22
N ARG A 218 5.53 8.18 27.49
CA ARG A 218 5.33 6.95 28.28
C ARG A 218 3.84 6.73 28.47
N TYR A 219 3.29 5.64 27.93
CA TYR A 219 2.01 5.11 28.40
C TYR A 219 2.27 3.89 29.29
N HIS A 220 1.74 3.98 30.51
CA HIS A 220 1.73 2.92 31.50
C HIS A 220 0.80 1.78 31.04
N ARG A 221 1.35 0.56 31.10
CA ARG A 221 0.64 -0.72 31.04
C ARG A 221 -0.25 -0.85 32.28
N TRP A 222 -1.55 -1.09 32.09
CA TRP A 222 -2.44 -1.61 33.12
C TRP A 222 -3.35 -2.69 32.52
N ALA A 223 -3.30 -3.85 33.20
CA ALA A 223 -4.15 -5.04 33.20
C ALA A 223 -4.74 -5.52 31.87
#